data_AF-A0AAF0E4Q8-F1
#
_entry.id   AF-A0AAF0E4Q8-F1
#
_cell.length_a   1.000
_cell.length_b   1.000
_cell.length_c   1.000
_cell.angle_alpha   90.00
_cell.angle_beta   90.00
_cell.angle_gamma   90.00
#
_symmetry.space_group_name_H-M   'P 1'
#
loop_
_entity.id
_entity.type
_entity.pdbx_description
1 polymer ?
#
loop_
_entity_poly.entity_id
_entity_poly.type
_entity_poly.pdbx_seq_one_letter_code
_entity_poly.pdbx_strand_id
1 'polypeptide(L)'
;MAGVEYDAGGVAGATESREREALFDRLVERAVRHTEAIDREALCVIAGKVVWHVHLTIHLLADHGAPVDAAVLSSIVALRHFRRSDVSVMDGEVVIYSSDERVPVPLAYHHMPFCVSFAMFILRPETDSERSLLMAQSHTASTDSQIVDMDVENEPSKVLDIPVALLDPSILEQTLAHSSISIVMNAQREVCVLDKAGGVSLPYQVIMALLKDAALRAKELTQLVESALAEDASHRVTSVL
;
A
#
# COMPACT_ATOMS: atom_id res chain seq x y z
N MET A 1 -18.17 6.91 25.34
CA MET A 1 -17.13 6.53 26.32
C MET A 1 -15.82 6.47 25.54
N ALA A 2 -14.96 7.47 25.70
CA ALA A 2 -13.64 7.49 25.07
C ALA A 2 -12.71 6.64 25.94
N GLY A 3 -12.09 5.63 25.33
CA GLY A 3 -11.04 4.85 25.97
C GLY A 3 -9.83 5.75 26.21
N VAL A 4 -9.41 5.82 27.46
CA VAL A 4 -8.17 6.46 27.90
C VAL A 4 -7.03 5.56 27.45
N GLU A 5 -6.45 5.85 26.28
CA GLU A 5 -5.09 5.38 25.99
C GLU A 5 -4.15 6.20 26.88
N TYR A 6 -3.57 5.51 27.86
CA TYR A 6 -2.53 6.06 28.71
C TYR A 6 -1.32 6.38 27.85
N ASP A 7 -1.16 7.65 27.53
CA ASP A 7 0.11 8.24 27.13
C ASP A 7 1.07 8.15 28.33
N ALA A 8 1.73 6.98 28.46
CA ALA A 8 2.80 6.78 29.41
C ALA A 8 4.03 7.55 28.92
N GLY A 9 4.04 8.86 29.23
CA GLY A 9 5.09 9.81 28.90
C GLY A 9 6.44 9.46 29.52
N GLY A 10 7.16 8.53 28.88
CA GLY A 10 8.60 8.33 29.01
C GLY A 10 9.30 8.67 27.70
N VAL A 11 10.55 9.13 27.77
CA VAL A 11 11.41 9.44 26.60
C VAL A 11 11.45 8.28 25.57
N ALA A 12 11.24 7.04 26.02
CA ALA A 12 11.15 5.86 25.15
C ALA A 12 9.88 5.83 24.27
N GLY A 13 8.69 6.13 24.82
CA GLY A 13 7.43 6.11 24.05
C GLY A 13 7.37 7.20 22.98
N ALA A 14 7.94 8.36 23.25
CA ALA A 14 8.10 9.43 22.26
C ALA A 14 9.06 9.03 21.12
N THR A 15 10.05 8.17 21.40
CA THR A 15 10.99 7.68 20.39
C THR A 15 10.32 6.65 19.49
N GLU A 16 9.59 5.69 20.06
CA GLU A 16 8.83 4.68 19.30
C GLU A 16 7.74 5.30 18.40
N SER A 17 7.02 6.31 18.91
CA SER A 17 6.02 7.04 18.12
C SER A 17 6.66 7.75 16.91
N ARG A 18 7.79 8.43 17.11
CA ARG A 18 8.54 9.08 16.03
C ARG A 18 9.12 8.09 15.02
N GLU A 19 9.57 6.93 15.47
CA GLU A 19 10.05 5.88 14.58
C GLU A 19 8.92 5.34 13.72
N ARG A 20 7.74 5.09 14.28
CA ARG A 20 6.55 4.67 13.53
C ARG A 20 6.12 5.71 12.50
N GLU A 21 6.11 6.99 12.88
CA GLU A 21 5.80 8.09 11.97
C GLU A 21 6.83 8.18 10.83
N ALA A 22 8.12 8.07 11.14
CA ALA A 22 9.18 8.10 10.13
C ALA A 22 9.11 6.89 9.18
N LEU A 23 8.75 5.70 9.67
CA LEU A 23 8.53 4.52 8.83
C LEU A 23 7.32 4.71 7.93
N PHE A 24 6.22 5.24 8.48
CA PHE A 24 5.00 5.54 7.72
C PHE A 24 5.29 6.53 6.58
N ASP A 25 5.94 7.66 6.88
CA ASP A 25 6.26 8.69 5.89
C ASP A 25 7.16 8.13 4.78
N ARG A 26 8.20 7.37 5.15
CA ARG A 26 9.08 6.70 4.18
C ARG A 26 8.33 5.70 3.29
N LEU A 27 7.39 4.93 3.83
CA LEU A 27 6.63 3.95 3.05
C LEU A 27 5.70 4.64 2.05
N VAL A 28 4.99 5.69 2.48
CA VAL A 28 4.13 6.47 1.60
C VAL A 28 4.94 7.20 0.52
N GLU A 29 6.07 7.80 0.90
CA GLU A 29 6.97 8.45 -0.06
C GLU A 29 7.49 7.45 -1.09
N ARG A 30 7.91 6.25 -0.66
CA ARG A 30 8.36 5.20 -1.59
C ARG A 30 7.23 4.70 -2.48
N ALA A 31 6.01 4.58 -1.96
CA ALA A 31 4.86 4.12 -2.72
C ALA A 31 4.40 5.11 -3.79
N VAL A 32 4.46 6.43 -3.50
CA VAL A 32 3.88 7.46 -4.39
C VAL A 32 4.96 8.23 -5.17
N ARG A 33 6.05 8.63 -4.53
CA ARG A 33 7.08 9.49 -5.15
C ARG A 33 8.11 8.67 -5.94
N HIS A 34 8.60 7.56 -5.36
CA HIS A 34 9.64 6.74 -5.99
C HIS A 34 9.13 5.85 -7.12
N THR A 35 7.84 5.57 -7.15
CA THR A 35 7.20 4.83 -8.25
C THR A 35 7.11 5.64 -9.53
N GLU A 36 7.29 6.96 -9.45
CA GLU A 36 7.13 7.86 -10.61
C GLU A 36 5.72 7.74 -11.22
N ALA A 37 4.72 7.54 -10.36
CA ALA A 37 3.32 7.45 -10.76
C ALA A 37 2.84 8.72 -11.51
N ILE A 38 3.37 9.89 -11.15
CA ILE A 38 3.09 11.19 -11.77
C ILE A 38 4.18 11.52 -12.79
N ASP A 39 3.76 11.97 -13.97
CA ASP A 39 4.68 12.50 -14.97
C ASP A 39 5.24 13.86 -14.53
N ARG A 40 6.53 13.87 -14.19
CA ARG A 40 7.25 15.08 -13.76
C ARG A 40 7.58 16.01 -14.92
N GLU A 41 7.67 15.50 -16.14
CA GLU A 41 7.96 16.30 -17.34
C GLU A 41 6.75 17.14 -17.72
N ALA A 42 5.54 16.56 -17.60
CA ALA A 42 4.27 17.26 -17.82
C ALA A 42 4.02 18.43 -16.85
N LEU A 43 4.76 18.52 -15.75
CA LEU A 43 4.72 19.62 -14.78
C LEU A 43 5.67 20.78 -15.14
N CYS A 44 6.55 20.60 -16.10
CA CYS A 44 7.48 21.64 -16.54
C CYS A 44 6.76 22.63 -17.48
N VAL A 45 6.72 23.91 -17.11
CA VAL A 45 6.12 24.96 -17.96
C VAL A 45 7.18 25.60 -18.84
N ILE A 46 8.29 26.04 -18.23
CA ILE A 46 9.45 26.57 -18.93
C ILE A 46 10.70 25.92 -18.35
N ALA A 47 11.41 25.17 -19.18
CA ALA A 47 12.62 24.45 -18.79
C ALA A 47 13.64 25.38 -18.10
N GLY A 48 14.08 25.00 -16.91
CA GLY A 48 15.04 25.74 -16.11
C GLY A 48 14.53 27.06 -15.50
N LYS A 49 13.24 27.38 -15.64
CA LYS A 49 12.65 28.61 -15.07
C LYS A 49 11.44 28.35 -14.18
N VAL A 50 10.38 27.73 -14.72
CA VAL A 50 9.09 27.61 -14.03
C VAL A 50 8.54 26.21 -14.17
N VAL A 51 8.20 25.61 -13.02
CA VAL A 51 7.63 24.27 -12.91
C VAL A 51 6.48 24.28 -11.91
N TRP A 52 5.57 23.33 -12.04
CA TRP A 52 4.53 23.09 -11.04
C TRP A 52 5.10 22.34 -9.83
N HIS A 53 4.76 22.80 -8.64
CA HIS A 53 5.00 22.09 -7.39
C HIS A 53 3.68 21.54 -6.84
N VAL A 54 3.50 20.22 -6.90
CA VAL A 54 2.32 19.54 -6.38
C VAL A 54 2.61 19.07 -4.95
N HIS A 55 1.86 19.58 -3.99
CA HIS A 55 1.95 19.18 -2.59
C HIS A 55 0.76 18.31 -2.22
N LEU A 56 1.03 17.14 -1.64
CA LEU A 56 0.02 16.21 -1.14
C LEU A 56 0.14 16.16 0.38
N THR A 57 -0.96 16.42 1.08
CA THR A 57 -1.05 16.34 2.53
C THR A 57 -2.05 15.25 2.91
N ILE A 58 -1.64 14.33 3.79
CA ILE A 58 -2.46 13.21 4.25
C ILE A 58 -2.75 13.43 5.73
N HIS A 59 -4.02 13.34 6.11
CA HIS A 59 -4.47 13.43 7.49
C HIS A 59 -5.11 12.12 7.91
N LEU A 60 -4.49 11.42 8.86
CA LEU A 60 -5.07 10.22 9.46
C LEU A 60 -6.10 10.64 10.51
N LEU A 61 -7.39 10.43 10.21
CA LEU A 61 -8.49 10.82 11.10
C LEU A 61 -8.83 9.73 12.12
N ALA A 62 -8.82 8.48 11.68
CA ALA A 62 -9.09 7.31 12.51
C ALA A 62 -8.20 6.16 12.04
N ASP A 63 -7.39 5.61 12.94
CA ASP A 63 -6.56 4.44 12.68
C ASP A 63 -7.23 3.20 13.27
N HIS A 64 -7.64 2.30 12.38
CA HIS A 64 -8.24 1.02 12.73
C HIS A 64 -7.47 -0.18 12.16
N GLY A 65 -6.27 0.04 11.63
CA GLY A 65 -5.47 -0.96 10.92
C GLY A 65 -5.03 -0.48 9.54
N ALA A 66 -3.91 -1.04 9.08
CA ALA A 66 -3.30 -0.80 7.77
C ALA A 66 -3.28 0.68 7.30
N PRO A 67 -2.78 1.64 8.12
CA PRO A 67 -2.85 3.07 7.78
C PRO A 67 -2.10 3.42 6.50
N VAL A 68 -1.04 2.68 6.16
CA VAL A 68 -0.26 2.88 4.92
C VAL A 68 -1.09 2.57 3.68
N ASP A 69 -1.91 1.52 3.71
CA ASP A 69 -2.75 1.12 2.57
C ASP A 69 -3.80 2.21 2.29
N ALA A 70 -4.46 2.69 3.35
CA ALA A 70 -5.41 3.80 3.25
C ALA A 70 -4.73 5.11 2.81
N ALA A 71 -3.52 5.40 3.29
CA ALA A 71 -2.76 6.59 2.90
C ALA A 71 -2.36 6.55 1.43
N VAL A 72 -1.87 5.42 0.92
CA VAL A 72 -1.51 5.28 -0.50
C VAL A 72 -2.76 5.33 -1.38
N LEU A 73 -3.84 4.66 -0.99
CA LEU A 73 -5.11 4.70 -1.72
C LEU A 73 -5.64 6.14 -1.82
N SER A 74 -5.75 6.84 -0.69
CA SER A 74 -6.21 8.23 -0.65
C SER A 74 -5.29 9.17 -1.42
N SER A 75 -3.98 8.95 -1.38
CA SER A 75 -2.99 9.69 -2.16
C SER A 75 -3.27 9.59 -3.66
N ILE A 76 -3.40 8.37 -4.17
CA ILE A 76 -3.63 8.14 -5.60
C ILE A 76 -4.99 8.69 -6.04
N VAL A 77 -6.04 8.51 -5.23
CA VAL A 77 -7.37 9.07 -5.51
C VAL A 77 -7.31 10.60 -5.55
N ALA A 78 -6.73 11.24 -4.54
CA ALA A 78 -6.62 12.70 -4.46
C ALA A 78 -5.84 13.27 -5.65
N LEU A 79 -4.72 12.64 -5.99
CA LEU A 79 -3.89 13.01 -7.13
C LEU A 79 -4.67 12.88 -8.45
N ARG A 80 -5.28 11.72 -8.72
CA ARG A 80 -6.10 11.49 -9.93
C ARG A 80 -7.28 12.44 -10.04
N HIS A 81 -7.84 12.82 -8.90
CA HIS A 81 -8.97 13.71 -8.80
C HIS A 81 -8.58 15.18 -9.01
N PHE A 82 -7.39 15.57 -8.54
CA PHE A 82 -6.90 16.94 -8.62
C PHE A 82 -6.85 17.45 -10.07
N ARG A 83 -7.13 18.74 -10.22
CA ARG A 83 -7.04 19.47 -11.48
C ARG A 83 -6.22 20.73 -11.24
N ARG A 84 -5.21 20.96 -12.07
CA ARG A 84 -4.40 22.18 -12.04
C ARG A 84 -4.99 23.24 -12.96
N SER A 85 -4.74 24.50 -12.67
CA SER A 85 -5.06 25.60 -13.58
C SER A 85 -4.36 25.45 -14.92
N ASP A 86 -5.04 25.88 -15.99
CA ASP A 86 -4.45 25.96 -17.32
C ASP A 86 -3.45 27.13 -17.40
N VAL A 87 -2.42 26.97 -18.22
CA VAL A 87 -1.32 27.94 -18.35
C VAL A 87 -0.95 28.12 -19.81
N SER A 88 -0.74 29.38 -20.21
CA SER A 88 -0.13 29.72 -21.49
C SER A 88 1.20 30.44 -21.30
N VAL A 89 2.07 30.30 -22.28
CA VAL A 89 3.36 31.02 -22.32
C VAL A 89 3.30 31.99 -23.50
N MET A 90 3.35 33.29 -23.20
CA MET A 90 3.37 34.36 -24.19
C MET A 90 4.62 35.21 -23.97
N ASP A 91 5.44 35.38 -25.01
CA ASP A 91 6.70 36.17 -24.95
C ASP A 91 7.66 35.81 -23.80
N GLY A 92 7.60 34.56 -23.32
CA GLY A 92 8.42 34.07 -22.20
C GLY A 92 7.85 34.36 -20.81
N GLU A 93 6.68 34.98 -20.72
CA GLU A 93 5.90 35.15 -19.49
C GLU A 93 4.84 34.06 -19.36
N VAL A 94 4.56 33.65 -18.12
CA VAL A 94 3.62 32.59 -17.78
C VAL A 94 2.31 33.22 -17.34
N VAL A 95 1.22 32.95 -18.06
CA VAL A 95 -0.13 33.40 -17.72
C VAL A 95 -0.91 32.21 -17.17
N ILE A 96 -1.36 32.32 -15.91
CA ILE A 96 -2.17 31.30 -15.23
C ILE A 96 -3.64 31.71 -15.33
N TYR A 97 -4.48 30.83 -15.87
CA TYR A 97 -5.91 31.08 -15.99
C TYR A 97 -6.65 30.57 -14.76
N SER A 98 -7.65 31.33 -14.32
CA SER A 98 -8.55 30.90 -13.24
C SER A 98 -9.54 29.82 -13.75
N SER A 99 -10.19 29.11 -12.82
CA SER A 99 -11.21 28.11 -13.17
C SER A 99 -12.41 28.69 -13.91
N ASP A 100 -12.66 29.98 -13.75
CA ASP A 100 -13.77 30.69 -14.38
C ASP A 100 -13.43 31.09 -15.83
N GLU A 101 -12.15 31.25 -16.13
CA GLU A 101 -11.64 31.60 -17.46
C GLU A 101 -11.41 30.35 -18.33
N ARG A 102 -10.87 29.28 -17.73
CA ARG A 102 -10.55 28.04 -18.44
C ARG A 102 -10.80 26.81 -17.58
N VAL A 103 -11.15 25.72 -18.25
CA VAL A 103 -11.36 24.42 -17.59
C VAL A 103 -10.03 23.91 -17.02
N PRO A 104 -9.98 23.58 -15.72
CA PRO A 104 -8.78 23.00 -15.10
C PRO A 104 -8.35 21.67 -15.74
N VAL A 105 -7.04 21.47 -15.85
CA VAL A 105 -6.42 20.33 -16.55
C VAL A 105 -6.05 19.23 -15.55
N PRO A 106 -6.34 17.95 -15.83
CA PRO A 106 -5.86 16.84 -15.00
C PRO A 106 -4.34 16.71 -15.00
N LEU A 107 -3.81 16.15 -13.92
CA LEU A 107 -2.40 15.74 -13.88
C LEU A 107 -2.18 14.52 -14.78
N ALA A 108 -0.98 14.43 -15.36
CA ALA A 108 -0.56 13.29 -16.16
C ALA A 108 -0.01 12.18 -15.25
N TYR A 109 -0.45 10.94 -15.49
CA TYR A 109 -0.09 9.75 -14.72
C TYR A 109 0.41 8.64 -15.63
N HIS A 110 1.42 7.91 -15.17
CA HIS A 110 1.90 6.71 -15.86
C HIS A 110 1.19 5.45 -15.36
N HIS A 111 0.99 5.34 -14.04
CA HIS A 111 0.38 4.16 -13.41
C HIS A 111 -0.18 4.51 -12.02
N MET A 112 -0.94 3.58 -11.44
CA MET A 112 -1.55 3.71 -10.11
C MET A 112 -1.00 2.60 -9.19
N PRO A 113 -0.02 2.90 -8.32
CA PRO A 113 0.47 1.94 -7.35
C PRO A 113 -0.50 1.86 -6.15
N PHE A 114 -0.83 0.65 -5.71
CA PHE A 114 -1.59 0.40 -4.49
C PHE A 114 -0.75 -0.39 -3.50
N CYS A 115 -0.87 -0.04 -2.22
CA CYS A 115 -0.24 -0.78 -1.13
C CYS A 115 -1.24 -1.82 -0.59
N VAL A 116 -0.73 -3.03 -0.37
CA VAL A 116 -1.47 -4.16 0.18
C VAL A 116 -0.66 -4.74 1.32
N SER A 117 -1.18 -4.64 2.53
CA SER A 117 -0.53 -5.08 3.76
C SER A 117 -1.07 -6.41 4.25
N PHE A 118 -0.16 -7.26 4.71
CA PHE A 118 -0.42 -8.57 5.26
C PHE A 118 0.13 -8.69 6.67
N ALA A 119 -0.66 -9.25 7.58
CA ALA A 119 -0.21 -9.68 8.91
C ALA A 119 0.07 -11.18 8.89
N MET A 120 1.26 -11.56 9.36
CA MET A 120 1.73 -12.94 9.39
C MET A 120 1.65 -13.51 10.81
N PHE A 121 1.05 -14.69 10.91
CA PHE A 121 0.93 -15.46 12.14
C PHE A 121 1.61 -16.80 11.94
N ILE A 122 2.49 -17.16 12.88
CA ILE A 122 2.99 -18.53 12.96
C ILE A 122 2.11 -19.28 13.94
N LEU A 123 1.36 -20.25 13.42
CA LEU A 123 0.45 -21.05 14.21
C LEU A 123 0.98 -22.47 14.35
N ARG A 124 0.89 -22.99 15.58
CA ARG A 124 1.20 -24.38 15.91
C ARG A 124 -0.12 -25.16 16.00
N PRO A 125 -0.39 -26.11 15.11
CA PRO A 125 -1.58 -26.93 15.22
C PRO A 125 -1.47 -27.87 16.42
N GLU A 126 -2.53 -27.97 17.23
CA GLU A 126 -2.63 -28.96 18.31
C GLU A 126 -3.34 -30.24 17.82
N THR A 127 -4.23 -30.11 16.85
CA THR A 127 -4.99 -31.23 16.25
C THR A 127 -4.68 -31.42 14.75
N ASP A 128 -4.80 -32.66 14.26
CA ASP A 128 -4.61 -32.99 12.83
C ASP A 128 -5.65 -32.31 11.91
N SER A 129 -6.85 -32.06 12.43
CA SER A 129 -7.88 -31.29 11.74
C SER A 129 -7.46 -29.83 11.54
N GLU A 130 -6.94 -29.18 12.59
CA GLU A 130 -6.44 -27.80 12.49
C GLU A 130 -5.25 -27.70 11.55
N ARG A 131 -4.33 -28.67 11.62
CA ARG A 131 -3.18 -28.74 10.71
C ARG A 131 -3.62 -28.72 9.25
N SER A 132 -4.65 -29.50 8.91
CA SER A 132 -5.18 -29.58 7.54
C SER A 132 -5.78 -28.24 7.08
N LEU A 133 -6.50 -27.53 7.97
CA LEU A 133 -7.08 -26.22 7.69
C LEU A 133 -5.99 -25.14 7.53
N LEU A 134 -5.02 -25.11 8.43
CA LEU A 134 -3.90 -24.15 8.39
C LEU A 134 -3.04 -24.37 7.15
N MET A 135 -2.81 -25.63 6.75
CA MET A 135 -2.08 -25.94 5.52
C MET A 135 -2.85 -25.52 4.25
N ALA A 136 -4.18 -25.58 4.26
CA ALA A 136 -4.99 -25.07 3.15
C ALA A 136 -4.96 -23.53 3.06
N GLN A 137 -4.82 -22.85 4.19
CA GLN A 137 -4.75 -21.38 4.28
C GLN A 137 -3.34 -20.84 4.03
N SER A 138 -2.31 -21.55 4.48
CA SER A 138 -0.94 -21.24 4.09
C SER A 138 -0.77 -21.66 2.63
N HIS A 139 -0.59 -20.72 1.71
CA HIS A 139 -0.37 -21.01 0.28
C HIS A 139 0.94 -21.79 -0.03
N THR A 140 1.51 -22.52 0.94
CA THR A 140 2.61 -23.48 0.81
C THR A 140 2.20 -24.79 0.11
N ALA A 141 0.93 -24.95 -0.25
CA ALA A 141 0.36 -26.19 -0.78
C ALA A 141 0.77 -26.58 -2.22
N SER A 142 1.83 -26.02 -2.80
CA SER A 142 2.33 -26.50 -4.10
C SER A 142 3.84 -26.64 -4.15
N THR A 143 4.26 -27.91 -4.09
CA THR A 143 5.47 -28.48 -4.70
C THR A 143 6.76 -28.36 -3.90
N ASP A 144 6.98 -29.29 -2.96
CA ASP A 144 7.98 -30.34 -3.19
C ASP A 144 7.88 -31.43 -2.12
N SER A 145 7.11 -32.47 -2.46
CA SER A 145 7.18 -33.79 -1.84
C SER A 145 8.32 -34.62 -2.46
N GLN A 146 9.50 -34.03 -2.70
CA GLN A 146 10.69 -34.74 -3.21
C GLN A 146 12.01 -34.13 -2.69
N ILE A 147 12.22 -34.16 -1.37
CA ILE A 147 13.55 -34.50 -0.85
C ILE A 147 13.34 -35.68 0.09
N VAL A 148 13.60 -36.87 -0.45
CA VAL A 148 13.71 -38.09 0.33
C VAL A 148 15.09 -38.06 0.96
N ASP A 149 15.21 -37.52 2.17
CA ASP A 149 16.32 -37.91 3.03
C ASP A 149 15.93 -39.25 3.66
N MET A 150 16.44 -40.30 3.00
CA MET A 150 16.53 -41.63 3.55
C MET A 150 17.51 -41.55 4.73
N ASP A 151 17.07 -42.08 5.89
CA ASP A 151 17.78 -42.17 7.18
C ASP A 151 17.52 -41.01 8.16
N VAL A 152 16.63 -41.24 9.14
CA VAL A 152 16.95 -41.30 10.59
C VAL A 152 15.67 -41.66 11.36
N GLU A 153 15.85 -42.59 12.29
CA GLU A 153 14.86 -43.19 13.18
C GLU A 153 13.97 -42.17 13.91
N ASN A 154 12.65 -42.41 13.85
CA ASN A 154 11.64 -42.18 14.88
C ASN A 154 11.92 -41.08 15.94
N GLU A 155 12.00 -39.81 15.52
CA GLU A 155 11.77 -38.66 16.40
C GLU A 155 10.31 -38.18 16.25
N PRO A 156 9.63 -37.83 17.36
CA PRO A 156 8.22 -37.49 17.35
C PRO A 156 8.01 -36.27 16.46
N SER A 157 7.18 -36.43 15.42
CA SER A 157 6.53 -35.38 14.61
C SER A 157 7.03 -33.96 14.89
N LYS A 158 8.06 -33.49 14.15
CA LYS A 158 8.46 -32.08 14.14
C LYS A 158 7.20 -31.22 14.02
N VAL A 159 6.89 -30.48 15.08
CA VAL A 159 5.79 -29.51 15.12
C VAL A 159 6.16 -28.44 14.10
N LEU A 160 5.62 -28.55 12.89
CA LEU A 160 5.87 -27.60 11.82
C LEU A 160 5.04 -26.36 12.11
N ASP A 161 5.74 -25.28 12.44
CA ASP A 161 5.21 -23.92 12.52
C ASP A 161 4.61 -23.54 11.15
N ILE A 162 3.30 -23.29 11.07
CA ILE A 162 2.60 -22.98 9.82
C ILE A 162 2.40 -21.45 9.71
N PRO A 163 2.94 -20.80 8.66
CA PRO A 163 2.73 -19.38 8.44
C PRO A 163 1.37 -19.13 7.76
N VAL A 164 0.49 -18.38 8.42
CA VAL A 164 -0.78 -17.89 7.89
C VAL A 164 -0.71 -16.38 7.69
N ALA A 165 -1.24 -15.90 6.57
CA ALA A 165 -1.30 -14.49 6.25
C ALA A 165 -2.74 -13.98 6.28
N LEU A 166 -2.96 -12.85 6.93
CA LEU A 166 -4.20 -12.09 6.88
C LEU A 166 -4.00 -10.84 6.05
N LEU A 167 -4.93 -10.57 5.14
CA LEU A 167 -4.98 -9.36 4.32
C LEU A 167 -5.73 -8.26 5.08
N ASP A 168 -5.25 -7.03 4.98
CA ASP A 168 -5.87 -5.83 5.60
C ASP A 168 -6.07 -6.00 7.13
N PRO A 169 -4.98 -6.11 7.90
CA PRO A 169 -5.07 -6.38 9.31
C PRO A 169 -5.66 -5.22 10.09
N SER A 170 -6.61 -5.53 10.95
CA SER A 170 -7.08 -4.64 12.00
C SER A 170 -5.97 -4.31 13.01
N ILE A 171 -6.18 -3.29 13.83
CA ILE A 171 -5.20 -2.88 14.84
C ILE A 171 -4.80 -4.01 15.80
N LEU A 172 -5.76 -4.89 16.17
CA LEU A 172 -5.50 -6.03 17.03
C LEU A 172 -4.66 -7.09 16.32
N GLU A 173 -4.99 -7.39 15.06
CA GLU A 173 -4.25 -8.36 14.25
C GLU A 173 -2.83 -7.87 13.98
N GLN A 174 -2.65 -6.58 13.67
CA GLN A 174 -1.33 -6.00 13.46
C GLN A 174 -0.47 -6.04 14.73
N THR A 175 -1.07 -5.82 15.90
CA THR A 175 -0.35 -5.84 17.19
C THR A 175 0.05 -7.25 17.60
N LEU A 176 -0.76 -8.26 17.27
CA LEU A 176 -0.51 -9.66 17.59
C LEU A 176 0.27 -10.41 16.50
N ALA A 177 0.45 -9.80 15.33
CA ALA A 177 1.19 -10.40 14.23
C ALA A 177 2.65 -10.62 14.60
N HIS A 178 3.22 -11.74 14.15
CA HIS A 178 4.63 -12.02 14.36
C HIS A 178 5.52 -11.30 13.32
N SER A 179 4.96 -10.99 12.15
CA SER A 179 5.59 -10.18 11.10
C SER A 179 4.51 -9.50 10.27
N SER A 180 4.81 -8.35 9.68
CA SER A 180 3.94 -7.72 8.68
C SER A 180 4.70 -7.53 7.38
N ILE A 181 4.01 -7.70 6.26
CA ILE A 181 4.55 -7.47 4.92
C ILE A 181 3.64 -6.49 4.21
N SER A 182 4.19 -5.36 3.78
CA SER A 182 3.49 -4.40 2.92
C SER A 182 4.07 -4.46 1.53
N ILE A 183 3.21 -4.65 0.53
CA ILE A 183 3.57 -4.77 -0.86
C ILE A 183 2.90 -3.66 -1.66
N VAL A 184 3.70 -2.83 -2.32
CA VAL A 184 3.21 -1.81 -3.24
C VAL A 184 3.40 -2.31 -4.66
N MET A 185 2.33 -2.25 -5.45
CA MET A 185 2.35 -2.73 -6.83
C MET A 185 1.37 -1.99 -7.72
N ASN A 186 1.64 -2.03 -9.03
CA ASN A 186 0.74 -1.48 -10.04
C ASN A 186 -0.21 -2.55 -10.61
N ALA A 187 -1.17 -2.11 -11.43
CA ALA A 187 -2.11 -2.98 -12.13
C ALA A 187 -1.42 -3.94 -13.12
N GLN A 188 -0.20 -3.62 -13.57
CA GLN A 188 0.63 -4.42 -14.47
C GLN A 188 1.42 -5.52 -13.75
N ARG A 189 1.21 -5.70 -12.42
CA ARG A 189 1.88 -6.69 -11.58
C ARG A 189 3.38 -6.43 -11.37
N GLU A 190 3.81 -5.19 -11.56
CA GLU A 190 5.16 -4.75 -11.23
C GLU A 190 5.20 -4.38 -9.75
N VAL A 191 6.15 -4.96 -9.03
CA VAL A 191 6.36 -4.70 -7.61
C VAL A 191 7.21 -3.45 -7.49
N CYS A 192 6.64 -2.42 -6.87
CA CYS A 192 7.31 -1.15 -6.64
C CYS A 192 8.11 -1.18 -5.34
N VAL A 193 7.49 -1.64 -4.26
CA VAL A 193 8.07 -1.67 -2.92
C VAL A 193 7.64 -2.95 -2.22
N LEU A 194 8.60 -3.61 -1.58
CA LEU A 194 8.35 -4.70 -0.65
C LEU A 194 8.97 -4.30 0.68
N ASP A 195 8.14 -4.16 1.71
CA ASP A 195 8.59 -3.90 3.07
C ASP A 195 8.17 -5.05 3.97
N LYS A 196 9.15 -5.66 4.64
CA LYS A 196 8.92 -6.71 5.63
C LYS A 196 9.35 -6.19 6.97
N ALA A 197 8.39 -5.94 7.84
CA ALA A 197 8.63 -5.60 9.23
C ALA A 197 8.49 -6.83 10.14
N GLY A 198 9.34 -6.90 11.17
CA GLY A 198 9.41 -8.02 12.11
C GLY A 198 10.49 -9.06 11.79
N GLY A 199 10.83 -9.87 12.80
CA GLY A 199 12.01 -10.75 12.81
C GLY A 199 11.77 -12.21 12.41
N VAL A 200 10.55 -12.59 12.04
CA VAL A 200 10.23 -13.98 11.66
C VAL A 200 10.81 -14.34 10.29
N SER A 201 11.34 -15.55 10.18
CA SER A 201 11.76 -16.15 8.91
C SER A 201 10.55 -16.66 8.13
N LEU A 202 10.43 -16.26 6.87
CA LEU A 202 9.34 -16.68 5.99
C LEU A 202 9.91 -17.39 4.77
N PRO A 203 9.35 -18.55 4.39
CA PRO A 203 9.78 -19.25 3.18
C PRO A 203 9.39 -18.42 1.95
N TYR A 204 10.25 -18.43 0.92
CA TYR A 204 10.04 -17.65 -0.30
C TYR A 204 8.73 -18.00 -1.02
N GLN A 205 8.28 -19.26 -0.90
CA GLN A 205 7.04 -19.74 -1.51
C GLN A 205 5.82 -18.97 -1.01
N VAL A 206 5.79 -18.65 0.29
CA VAL A 206 4.71 -17.84 0.89
C VAL A 206 4.76 -16.42 0.34
N ILE A 207 5.94 -15.80 0.28
CA ILE A 207 6.09 -14.44 -0.28
C ILE A 207 5.60 -14.39 -1.72
N MET A 208 5.95 -15.39 -2.55
CA MET A 208 5.50 -15.48 -3.93
C MET A 208 3.99 -15.67 -4.06
N ALA A 209 3.33 -16.35 -3.12
CA ALA A 209 1.88 -16.45 -3.08
C ALA A 209 1.24 -15.11 -2.72
N LEU A 210 1.73 -14.44 -1.67
CA LEU A 210 1.25 -13.11 -1.27
C LEU A 210 1.38 -12.07 -2.38
N LEU A 211 2.45 -12.14 -3.17
CA LEU A 211 2.61 -11.30 -4.35
C LEU A 211 1.51 -11.51 -5.40
N LYS A 212 1.07 -12.75 -5.60
CA LYS A 212 -0.04 -13.05 -6.53
C LYS A 212 -1.36 -12.52 -5.99
N ASP A 213 -1.62 -12.70 -4.70
CA ASP A 213 -2.86 -12.24 -4.06
C ASP A 213 -2.93 -10.71 -4.04
N ALA A 214 -1.82 -10.06 -3.69
CA ALA A 214 -1.71 -8.61 -3.78
C ALA A 214 -1.93 -8.10 -5.21
N ALA A 215 -1.44 -8.83 -6.24
CA ALA A 215 -1.64 -8.44 -7.65
C ALA A 215 -3.10 -8.50 -8.07
N LEU A 216 -3.86 -9.44 -7.52
CA LEU A 216 -5.32 -9.50 -7.72
C LEU A 216 -5.99 -8.31 -7.02
N ARG A 217 -5.65 -8.04 -5.75
CA ARG A 217 -6.23 -6.92 -4.99
C ARG A 217 -5.90 -5.56 -5.57
N ALA A 218 -4.67 -5.32 -6.01
CA ALA A 218 -4.28 -4.07 -6.66
C ALA A 218 -5.10 -3.80 -7.94
N LYS A 219 -5.41 -4.86 -8.71
CA LYS A 219 -6.28 -4.75 -9.89
C LYS A 219 -7.72 -4.41 -9.51
N GLU A 220 -8.27 -5.04 -8.47
CA GLU A 220 -9.61 -4.73 -7.96
C GLU A 220 -9.70 -3.29 -7.45
N LEU A 221 -8.71 -2.83 -6.67
CA LEU A 221 -8.63 -1.45 -6.20
C LEU A 221 -8.51 -0.44 -7.36
N THR A 222 -7.74 -0.78 -8.39
CA THR A 222 -7.64 0.05 -9.61
C THR A 222 -9.02 0.23 -10.24
N GLN A 223 -9.77 -0.87 -10.41
CA GLN A 223 -11.11 -0.84 -11.00
C GLN A 223 -12.09 -0.03 -10.14
N LEU A 224 -12.03 -0.19 -8.82
CA LEU A 224 -12.84 0.57 -7.86
C LEU A 224 -12.58 2.08 -7.97
N VAL A 225 -11.30 2.48 -8.02
CA VAL A 225 -10.92 3.89 -8.14
C VAL A 225 -11.36 4.45 -9.50
N GLU A 226 -11.20 3.70 -10.58
CA GLU A 226 -11.64 4.12 -11.91
C GLU A 226 -13.17 4.28 -11.98
N SER A 227 -13.95 3.35 -11.43
CA SER A 227 -15.40 3.47 -11.41
C SER A 227 -15.87 4.64 -10.56
N ALA A 228 -15.29 4.82 -9.36
CA ALA A 228 -15.65 5.93 -8.47
C ALA A 228 -15.31 7.30 -9.09
N LEU A 229 -14.15 7.42 -9.76
CA LEU A 229 -13.77 8.65 -10.45
C LEU A 229 -14.65 8.92 -11.69
N ALA A 230 -15.11 7.88 -12.39
CA ALA A 230 -16.02 8.03 -13.51
C ALA A 230 -17.42 8.49 -13.06
N GLU A 231 -17.92 7.94 -11.95
CA GLU A 231 -19.17 8.38 -11.32
C GLU A 231 -19.07 9.86 -10.89
N ASP A 232 -18.04 10.24 -10.14
CA ASP A 232 -17.82 11.64 -9.74
C ASP A 232 -17.68 12.59 -10.94
N ALA A 233 -16.99 12.17 -12.00
CA ALA A 233 -16.89 12.96 -13.23
C ALA A 233 -18.25 13.17 -13.91
N SER A 234 -19.15 12.18 -13.87
CA SER A 234 -20.50 12.29 -14.44
C SER A 234 -21.41 13.24 -13.66
N HIS A 235 -21.22 13.32 -12.33
CA HIS A 235 -21.97 14.23 -11.47
C HIS A 235 -21.53 15.69 -11.63
N ARG A 236 -20.35 15.95 -12.18
CA ARG A 236 -19.82 17.30 -12.38
C ARG A 236 -20.16 17.84 -13.76
N VAL A 237 -20.87 18.97 -13.78
CA VAL A 237 -21.05 19.76 -15.00
C VAL A 237 -19.72 20.45 -15.32
N THR A 238 -18.92 19.86 -16.21
CA THR A 238 -17.57 20.33 -16.57
C THR A 238 -17.54 21.21 -17.83
N SER A 239 -18.70 21.46 -18.45
CA SER A 239 -18.83 22.37 -19.58
C SER A 239 -20.03 23.31 -19.37
N VAL A 240 -19.77 24.60 -19.23
CA VAL A 240 -20.77 25.62 -19.57
C VAL A 240 -20.65 25.83 -21.08
N LEU A 241 -21.74 25.58 -21.80
CA LEU A 241 -21.88 25.79 -23.24
C LEU A 241 -21.64 27.24 -23.65
#